data_AF-A0A5K1CYM6-F1
#
_entry.id   AF-A0A5K1CYM6-F1
#
_cell.length_a   1.000
_cell.length_b   1.000
_cell.length_c   1.000
_cell.angle_alpha   90.00
_cell.angle_beta   90.00
_cell.angle_gamma   90.00
#
_symmetry.space_group_name_H-M   'P 1'
#
loop_
_entity.id
_entity.type
_entity.pdbx_description
1 polymer ?
#
loop_
_entity_poly.entity_id
_entity_poly.type
_entity_poly.pdbx_seq_one_letter_code
_entity_poly.pdbx_strand_id
1 'polypeptide(L)' 'ETVIYRIFYYINRSGNGHLTLRELKRGNLIAAMQHVDDEEDINKVL' A
#
# COMPACT_ATOMS: atom_id res chain seq x y z
N GLU A 1 6.97 -13.08 -3.30
CA GLU A 1 5.77 -12.31 -2.92
C GLU A 1 5.72 -11.06 -3.80
N THR A 2 4.55 -10.65 -4.30
CA THR A 2 4.45 -9.48 -5.21
C THR A 2 3.91 -8.26 -4.48
N VAL A 3 4.20 -7.06 -4.99
CA VAL A 3 3.76 -5.79 -4.39
C VAL A 3 2.23 -5.73 -4.25
N ILE A 4 1.49 -6.19 -5.27
CA ILE A 4 0.03 -6.25 -5.23
C ILE A 4 -0.46 -7.14 -4.08
N TYR A 5 0.15 -8.31 -3.90
CA TYR A 5 -0.23 -9.21 -2.80
C TYR A 5 -0.06 -8.53 -1.43
N ARG A 6 1.08 -7.87 -1.19
CA ARG A 6 1.34 -7.15 0.07
C ARG A 6 0.34 -6.01 0.29
N ILE A 7 0.02 -5.25 -0.74
CA ILE A 7 -0.98 -4.18 -0.66
C ILE A 7 -2.33 -4.73 -0.18
N PHE A 8 -2.83 -5.79 -0.81
CA PHE A 8 -4.11 -6.37 -0.39
C PHE A 8 -4.04 -7.02 0.98
N TYR A 9 -2.93 -7.68 1.31
CA TYR A 9 -2.71 -8.30 2.62
C TYR A 9 -2.76 -7.29 3.77
N TYR A 10 -2.12 -6.14 3.63
CA TYR A 10 -2.05 -5.13 4.69
C TYR A 10 -3.24 -4.15 4.69
N ILE A 11 -3.79 -3.82 3.52
CA ILE A 11 -4.77 -2.73 3.39
C ILE A 11 -6.21 -3.25 3.32
N ASN A 12 -6.49 -4.36 2.62
CA ASN A 12 -7.85 -4.90 2.46
C ASN A 12 -8.28 -5.73 3.68
N ARG A 13 -8.43 -5.07 4.83
CA ARG A 13 -8.85 -5.68 6.10
C ARG A 13 -10.21 -6.38 6.01
N SER A 14 -11.07 -5.95 5.09
CA SER A 14 -12.36 -6.60 4.83
C SER A 14 -12.25 -7.92 4.06
N GLY A 15 -11.11 -8.22 3.42
CA GLY A 15 -10.87 -9.47 2.71
C GLY A 15 -11.79 -9.73 1.52
N ASN A 16 -12.44 -8.68 1.00
CA ASN A 16 -13.43 -8.77 -0.09
C ASN A 16 -12.84 -8.50 -1.48
N GLY A 17 -11.52 -8.31 -1.58
CA GLY A 17 -10.83 -8.02 -2.84
C GLY A 17 -11.06 -6.62 -3.39
N HIS A 18 -11.69 -5.71 -2.62
CA HIS A 18 -11.99 -4.35 -3.04
C HIS A 18 -11.52 -3.34 -1.98
N LEU A 19 -10.56 -2.49 -2.35
CA LEU A 19 -10.05 -1.45 -1.46
C LEU A 19 -11.07 -0.31 -1.32
N THR A 20 -11.53 -0.08 -0.10
CA THR A 20 -12.38 1.06 0.23
C THR A 20 -11.55 2.31 0.51
N LEU A 21 -12.14 3.50 0.32
CA LEU A 21 -11.50 4.76 0.73
C LEU A 21 -11.14 4.80 2.23
N ARG A 22 -11.92 4.13 3.08
CA ARG A 22 -11.64 4.05 4.51
C ARG A 22 -10.39 3.22 4.80
N GLU A 23 -10.21 2.10 4.12
CA GLU A 23 -9.01 1.26 4.23
C GLU A 23 -7.78 2.00 3.71
N LEU A 24 -7.88 2.65 2.55
CA LEU A 24 -6.80 3.47 1.99
C LEU A 24 -6.38 4.60 2.93
N LYS A 25 -7.34 5.35 3.49
CA LYS A 25 -7.08 6.48 4.41
C LYS A 25 -6.45 6.05 5.75
N ARG A 26 -6.67 4.80 6.17
CA ARG A 26 -6.13 4.28 7.44
C ARG A 26 -4.80 3.54 7.28
N GLY A 27 -4.51 3.09 6.06
CA GLY A 27 -3.24 2.47 5.72
C GLY A 27 -2.15 3.49 5.40
N ASN A 28 -1.00 2.97 4.98
CA ASN A 28 0.18 3.74 4.60
C ASN A 28 0.43 3.77 3.09
N LEU A 29 -0.45 3.18 2.27
CA LEU A 29 -0.23 3.05 0.82
C LEU A 29 -0.02 4.40 0.13
N ILE A 30 -0.80 5.42 0.49
CA ILE A 30 -0.67 6.76 -0.12
C ILE A 30 0.66 7.41 0.27
N ALA A 31 1.07 7.31 1.54
CA ALA A 31 2.36 7.82 1.99
C ALA A 31 3.54 7.06 1.33
N ALA A 32 3.40 5.75 1.13
CA ALA A 32 4.37 4.93 0.40
C ALA A 32 4.52 5.37 -1.05
N MET A 33 3.38 5.65 -1.72
CA MET A 33 3.38 6.15 -3.10
C MET A 33 4.03 7.51 -3.20
N GLN A 34 3.87 8.40 -2.20
CA GLN A 34 4.56 9.68 -2.20
C GLN A 34 6.07 9.52 -1.94
N HIS A 35 6.46 8.62 -1.02
CA HIS A 35 7.87 8.35 -0.74
C HIS A 35 8.60 7.77 -1.95
N VAL A 36 7.92 6.96 -2.78
CA VAL A 36 8.52 6.40 -4.00
C VAL A 36 8.86 7.45 -5.06
N ASP A 37 8.19 8.61 -5.05
CA ASP A 37 8.48 9.67 -6.00
C ASP A 37 9.82 10.36 -5.70
N ASP A 38 10.24 10.37 -4.43
CA ASP A 38 11.48 10.99 -3.96
C ASP A 38 12.64 9.99 -3.76
N GLU A 39 12.34 8.70 -3.55
CA GLU A 39 13.32 7.68 -3.22
C GLU A 39 13.85 6.94 -4.44
N GLU A 40 15.15 7.06 -4.70
CA GLU A 40 15.82 6.36 -5.81
C GLU A 40 16.02 4.85 -5.54
N ASP A 41 16.14 4.44 -4.28
CA ASP A 41 16.23 3.02 -3.90
C ASP A 41 14.87 2.46 -3.47
N ILE A 42 14.22 1.77 -4.40
CA ILE A 42 12.89 1.16 -4.21
C ILE A 42 12.82 0.25 -2.97
N ASN A 43 13.93 -0.33 -2.52
CA ASN A 43 13.94 -1.22 -1.36
C ASN A 43 13.76 -0.47 -0.02
N LYS A 44 13.84 0.86 -0.03
CA LYS A 44 13.58 1.70 1.13
C LYS A 44 12.13 2.17 1.24
N VAL A 45 11.30 1.90 0.23
CA VAL A 45 9.87 2.17 0.25
C VAL A 45 9.12 0.88 0.59
N LEU A 46 8.51 0.88 1.78
CA LEU A 46 7.54 -0.10 2.32
C LEU A 46 7.71 -1.59 1.97
#